data_AF-A0A832CIU7-F1
#
_entry.id   AF-A0A832CIU7-F1
#
_cell.length_a   1.000
_cell.length_b   1.000
_cell.length_c   1.000
_cell.angle_alpha   90.00
_cell.angle_beta   90.00
_cell.angle_gamma   90.00
#
_symmetry.space_group_name_H-M   'P 1'
#
loop_
_entity.id
_entity.type
_entity.pdbx_description
1 polymer ?
#
loop_
_entity_poly.entity_id
_entity_poly.type
_entity_poly.pdbx_seq_one_letter_code
_entity_poly.pdbx_strand_id
1 'polypeptide(L)' 'AVTYKGVNLGEIMQIAAEKCLGKGGGHDVAAGAQIPIENVDAFIKLVNELVGKQLAGEKIGG' A
#
# COMPACT_ATOMS: atom_id res chain seq x y z
N ALA A 1 -3.99 -23.27 12.18
CA ALA A 1 -4.50 -21.90 12.35
C ALA A 1 -4.06 -21.09 11.14
N VAL A 2 -4.99 -20.53 10.37
CA VAL A 2 -4.63 -19.52 9.36
C VAL A 2 -4.32 -18.25 10.15
N THR A 3 -3.05 -18.02 10.46
CA THR A 3 -2.63 -16.75 11.02
C THR A 3 -2.86 -15.72 9.92
N TYR A 4 -3.88 -14.87 10.07
CA TYR A 4 -4.05 -13.68 9.23
C TYR A 4 -2.76 -12.88 9.39
N LYS A 5 -1.79 -13.05 8.48
CA LYS A 5 -0.67 -12.13 8.38
C LYS A 5 -1.31 -10.83 7.92
N GLY A 6 -1.53 -9.93 8.88
CA GLY A 6 -2.17 -8.66 8.62
C GLY A 6 -1.46 -7.94 7.49
N VAL A 7 -2.24 -7.38 6.58
CA VAL A 7 -1.74 -6.48 5.55
C VAL A 7 -1.31 -5.20 6.26
N ASN A 8 -0.06 -4.75 6.03
CA ASN A 8 0.42 -3.49 6.60
C ASN A 8 -0.05 -2.36 5.68
N LEU A 9 -1.30 -1.90 5.86
CA LEU A 9 -1.88 -0.84 5.03
C LEU A 9 -1.04 0.45 5.08
N GLY A 10 -0.41 0.76 6.21
CA GLY A 10 0.50 1.90 6.34
C GLY A 10 1.69 1.85 5.37
N GLU A 11 2.36 0.70 5.30
CA GLU A 11 3.49 0.46 4.40
C GLU A 11 3.05 0.51 2.92
N ILE A 12 1.92 -0.11 2.60
CA ILE A 12 1.34 -0.05 1.24
C ILE A 12 1.07 1.38 0.81
N MET A 13 0.37 2.15 1.65
CA MET A 13 0.00 3.52 1.31
C MET A 13 1.23 4.44 1.20
N GLN A 14 2.26 4.21 2.02
CA GLN A 14 3.53 4.92 1.92
C GLN A 14 4.22 4.64 0.57
N ILE A 15 4.52 3.37 0.27
CA ILE A 15 5.22 2.98 -0.96
C ILE A 15 4.42 3.41 -2.20
N ALA A 16 3.10 3.20 -2.19
CA ALA A 16 2.26 3.55 -3.32
C ALA A 16 2.23 5.06 -3.57
N ALA A 17 2.13 5.85 -2.50
CA ALA A 17 2.09 7.30 -2.63
C ALA A 17 3.44 7.86 -3.10
N GLU A 18 4.56 7.39 -2.55
CA GLU A 18 5.90 7.84 -2.94
C GLU A 18 6.18 7.60 -4.43
N LYS A 19 5.77 6.44 -4.96
CA LYS A 19 5.87 6.15 -6.41
C LYS A 19 4.95 7.01 -7.28
N CYS A 20 3.89 7.55 -6.71
CA CYS A 20 2.91 8.40 -7.39
C CYS A 20 3.10 9.91 -7.09
N LEU A 21 4.32 10.33 -6.70
CA LEU A 21 4.66 11.73 -6.37
C LEU A 21 3.82 12.30 -5.22
N GLY A 22 3.42 11.44 -4.30
CA GLY A 22 2.64 11.75 -3.11
C GLY A 22 3.33 11.34 -1.81
N LYS A 23 2.57 11.41 -0.72
CA LYS A 23 2.99 10.91 0.60
C LYS A 23 1.85 10.11 1.23
N GLY A 24 2.20 9.00 1.86
CA GLY A 24 1.24 8.12 2.53
C GLY A 24 1.80 7.50 3.79
N GLY A 25 0.92 6.85 4.54
CA GLY A 25 1.26 6.19 5.80
C GLY A 25 0.03 5.90 6.64
N GLY A 26 0.26 5.40 7.85
CA GLY A 26 -0.78 5.00 8.79
C GLY A 26 -0.41 3.70 9.51
N HIS A 27 -1.42 2.98 9.98
CA HIS A 27 -1.27 1.71 10.68
C HIS A 27 -1.76 0.55 9.82
N ASP A 28 -1.55 -0.67 10.29
CA ASP A 28 -1.99 -1.92 9.63
C ASP A 28 -3.49 -1.95 9.32
N VAL A 29 -4.30 -1.26 10.12
CA VAL A 29 -5.78 -1.27 10.02
C VAL A 29 -6.34 -0.05 9.30
N ALA A 30 -5.67 1.10 9.40
CA ALA A 30 -6.14 2.37 8.82
C ALA A 30 -4.95 3.20 8.35
N ALA A 31 -4.96 3.52 7.05
CA ALA A 31 -3.90 4.27 6.39
C ALA A 31 -4.49 5.17 5.30
N GLY A 32 -3.72 6.16 4.88
CA GLY A 32 -4.10 7.10 3.85
C GLY A 32 -2.90 7.62 3.06
N ALA A 33 -3.19 8.23 1.93
CA ALA A 33 -2.20 8.82 1.03
C ALA A 33 -2.75 10.10 0.41
N GLN A 34 -1.85 11.05 0.18
CA GLN A 34 -2.10 12.25 -0.61
C GLN A 34 -1.25 12.16 -1.88
N ILE A 35 -1.91 12.22 -3.04
CA ILE A 35 -1.30 12.10 -4.36
C ILE A 35 -1.91 13.15 -5.31
N PRO A 36 -1.20 13.56 -6.37
CA PRO A 36 -1.78 14.39 -7.42
C PRO A 36 -2.87 13.61 -8.18
N ILE A 37 -3.91 14.32 -8.62
CA ILE A 37 -5.11 13.72 -9.23
C ILE A 37 -4.80 12.93 -10.51
N GLU A 38 -3.78 13.35 -11.26
CA GLU A 38 -3.31 12.68 -12.48
C GLU A 38 -2.77 11.25 -12.22
N ASN A 39 -2.31 10.98 -11.00
CA ASN A 39 -1.70 9.70 -10.63
C ASN A 39 -2.66 8.75 -9.92
N VAL A 40 -3.96 9.08 -9.80
CA VAL A 40 -4.94 8.25 -9.06
C VAL A 40 -5.06 6.86 -9.65
N ASP A 41 -5.12 6.72 -10.98
CA ASP A 41 -5.28 5.42 -11.63
C ASP A 41 -4.04 4.54 -11.41
N ALA A 42 -2.84 5.13 -11.56
CA ALA A 42 -1.57 4.45 -11.28
C ALA A 42 -1.46 4.04 -9.82
N PHE A 43 -1.89 4.90 -8.89
CA PHE A 43 -1.90 4.64 -7.46
C PHE A 43 -2.81 3.47 -7.09
N ILE A 44 -4.06 3.44 -7.59
CA ILE A 44 -5.01 2.36 -7.31
C ILE A 44 -4.46 1.01 -7.80
N LYS A 45 -3.89 0.96 -9.01
CA LYS A 45 -3.26 -0.24 -9.56
C LYS A 45 -2.10 -0.72 -8.69
N LEU A 46 -1.25 0.20 -8.26
CA LEU A 46 -0.09 -0.09 -7.44
C LEU A 46 -0.49 -0.59 -6.04
N VAL A 47 -1.46 0.05 -5.39
CA VAL A 47 -2.02 -0.42 -4.12
C VAL A 47 -2.54 -1.84 -4.24
N ASN A 48 -3.31 -2.14 -5.29
CA ASN A 48 -3.86 -3.48 -5.50
C ASN A 48 -2.76 -4.55 -5.67
N GLU A 49 -1.70 -4.23 -6.43
CA GLU A 49 -0.53 -5.12 -6.58
C GLU A 49 0.17 -5.38 -5.24
N LEU A 50 0.39 -4.32 -4.44
CA LEU A 50 1.08 -4.42 -3.14
C LEU A 50 0.26 -5.20 -2.12
N VAL A 51 -1.06 -5.02 -2.09
CA VAL A 51 -1.97 -5.83 -1.27
C VAL A 51 -1.88 -7.30 -1.69
N GLY A 52 -1.94 -7.57 -3.00
CA GLY A 52 -1.81 -8.93 -3.53
C GLY A 52 -0.51 -9.62 -3.10
N LYS A 53 0.61 -8.89 -3.18
CA LYS A 53 1.94 -9.37 -2.72
C LYS A 53 1.96 -9.69 -1.23
N GLN A 54 1.45 -8.81 -0.38
CA GLN A 54 1.40 -9.08 1.07
C GLN A 54 0.50 -10.27 1.42
N LEU A 55 -0.64 -10.42 0.72
CA LEU A 55 -1.52 -11.58 0.89
C LEU A 55 -0.87 -12.89 0.42
N ALA A 56 -0.01 -12.84 -0.60
CA ALA A 56 0.83 -13.96 -1.03
C ALA A 56 2.00 -14.26 -0.07
N GLY A 57 2.21 -13.41 0.94
CA GLY A 57 3.31 -13.53 1.91
C GLY A 57 4.65 -12.97 1.41
N GLU A 58 4.64 -12.19 0.33
CA GLU A 58 5.81 -11.50 -0.19
C GLU A 58 6.12 -10.24 0.62
N LYS A 59 7.41 -9.91 0.73
CA LYS A 59 7.85 -8.63 1.29
C LYS A 59 7.75 -7.54 0.24
N ILE A 60 7.04 -6.47 0.57
CA ILE A 60 6.93 -5.28 -0.28
C ILE A 60 7.84 -4.13 0.20
N GLY A 61 8.21 -4.13 1.48
CA GLY A 61 9.17 -3.23 2.12
C GLY A 61 10.47 -3.94 2.51
N GLY A 62 11.51 -3.14 2.74
CA GLY A 62 12.85 -3.58 3.19
C GLY A 62 12.92 -3.79 4.69
#